data_AF-A0AA35W6C8-F1
#
_entry.id   AF-A0AA35W6C8-F1
#
_cell.length_a   1.000
_cell.length_b   1.000
_cell.length_c   1.000
_cell.angle_alpha   90.00
_cell.angle_beta   90.00
_cell.angle_gamma   90.00
#
_symmetry.space_group_name_H-M   'P 1'
#
loop_
_entity.id
_entity.type
_entity.pdbx_description
1 polymer ?
#
loop_
_entity_poly.entity_id
_entity_poly.type
_entity_poly.pdbx_seq_one_letter_code
_entity_poly.pdbx_strand_id
1 'polypeptide(L)'
;PSYPPSPCYPLTVCVVGEPLNDEAWVWYHSVVGEGRCTVVDTWWQTETGGISIAPRPSPDDSTPKPGFPMRPFFGIQPVLVDDQGNELHGPNVSGNLCIRHPWPGMARSIYGDHGRFMDTYYRPYPGLYFSGDGARRDGEGHYQITGRVDDVINVKGHRIGTAEIMIHEWLKQQW
;
A
#
# COMPACT_ATOMS: atom_id res chain seq x y z
N PRO A 1 -13.06 24.25 38.09
CA PRO A 1 -11.91 23.68 37.36
C PRO A 1 -12.20 23.65 35.85
N SER A 2 -11.64 24.59 35.11
CA SER A 2 -11.65 24.56 33.64
C SER A 2 -10.82 23.37 33.18
N TYR A 3 -11.43 22.46 32.40
CA TYR A 3 -10.66 21.44 31.69
C TYR A 3 -9.66 22.14 30.75
N PRO A 4 -8.41 21.68 30.67
CA PRO A 4 -7.52 22.16 29.62
C PRO A 4 -8.17 21.89 28.26
N PRO A 5 -8.00 22.77 27.26
CA PRO A 5 -8.52 22.53 25.92
C PRO A 5 -8.01 21.16 25.45
N SER A 6 -8.92 20.31 24.99
CA SER A 6 -8.58 19.03 24.37
C SER A 6 -7.51 19.31 23.30
N PRO A 7 -6.42 18.52 23.23
CA PRO A 7 -5.50 18.65 22.12
C PRO A 7 -6.31 18.51 20.84
N CYS A 8 -6.26 19.54 19.98
CA CYS A 8 -6.81 19.45 18.63
C CYS A 8 -5.99 18.38 17.91
N TYR A 9 -6.49 17.16 17.88
CA TYR A 9 -5.93 16.13 17.02
C TYR A 9 -5.97 16.66 15.58
N PRO A 10 -4.85 16.65 14.85
CA PRO A 10 -4.86 17.07 13.45
C PRO A 10 -5.89 16.21 12.70
N LEU A 11 -6.85 16.88 12.04
CA LEU A 11 -7.84 16.21 11.20
C LEU A 11 -7.12 15.46 10.08
N THR A 12 -7.58 14.25 9.78
CA THR A 12 -6.94 13.38 8.78
C THR A 12 -7.98 12.95 7.75
N VAL A 13 -7.64 13.06 6.47
CA VAL A 13 -8.40 12.51 5.34
C VAL A 13 -7.70 11.23 4.91
N CYS A 14 -8.40 10.10 4.99
CA CYS A 14 -7.87 8.82 4.54
C CYS A 14 -8.40 8.53 3.13
N VAL A 15 -7.49 8.16 2.23
CA VAL A 15 -7.84 7.58 0.92
C VAL A 15 -7.49 6.09 0.90
N VAL A 16 -8.20 5.34 0.08
CA VAL A 16 -8.15 3.87 0.04
C VAL A 16 -8.58 3.36 -1.33
N GLY A 17 -8.02 2.23 -1.75
CA GLY A 17 -8.54 1.40 -2.83
C GLY A 17 -7.69 1.41 -4.10
N GLU A 18 -7.08 2.55 -4.43
CA GLU A 18 -6.18 2.71 -5.57
C GLU A 18 -4.99 3.61 -5.23
N PRO A 19 -3.85 3.48 -5.93
CA PRO A 19 -2.70 4.35 -5.72
C PRO A 19 -3.08 5.83 -5.90
N LEU A 20 -2.82 6.63 -4.87
CA LEU A 20 -3.11 8.07 -4.90
C LEU A 20 -2.05 8.80 -5.73
N ASN A 21 -2.47 9.48 -6.80
CA ASN A 21 -1.57 10.36 -7.56
C ASN A 21 -1.40 11.74 -6.88
N ASP A 22 -0.33 12.45 -7.26
CA ASP A 22 0.05 13.73 -6.63
C ASP A 22 -1.01 14.82 -6.81
N GLU A 23 -1.65 14.90 -7.98
CA GLU A 23 -2.68 15.91 -8.26
C GLU A 23 -3.91 15.69 -7.37
N ALA A 24 -4.35 14.44 -7.24
CA ALA A 24 -5.43 14.05 -6.34
C ALA A 24 -5.06 14.32 -4.89
N TRP A 25 -3.83 14.03 -4.46
CA TRP A 25 -3.36 14.37 -3.12
C TRP A 25 -3.46 15.88 -2.85
N VAL A 26 -2.96 16.71 -3.77
CA VAL A 26 -3.00 18.18 -3.65
C VAL A 26 -4.45 18.67 -3.61
N TRP A 27 -5.32 18.11 -4.45
CA TRP A 27 -6.75 18.46 -4.46
C TRP A 27 -7.44 18.07 -3.16
N TYR A 28 -7.23 16.85 -2.65
CA TYR A 28 -7.78 16.43 -1.36
C TYR A 28 -7.28 17.32 -0.22
N HIS A 29 -5.99 17.65 -0.20
CA HIS A 29 -5.41 18.48 0.83
C HIS A 29 -5.98 19.91 0.79
N SER A 30 -6.05 20.52 -0.41
CA SER A 30 -6.46 21.91 -0.58
C SER A 30 -7.96 22.14 -0.52
N VAL A 31 -8.76 21.29 -1.17
CA VAL A 31 -10.21 21.48 -1.31
C VAL A 31 -10.98 20.81 -0.18
N VAL A 32 -10.73 19.52 0.05
CA VAL A 32 -11.45 18.74 1.08
C VAL A 32 -10.88 19.04 2.47
N GLY A 33 -9.56 19.09 2.58
CA GLY A 33 -8.85 19.36 3.82
C GLY A 33 -8.73 20.85 4.16
N GLU A 34 -9.09 21.76 3.25
CA GLU A 34 -8.92 23.22 3.37
C GLU A 34 -7.48 23.62 3.77
N GLY A 35 -6.48 22.81 3.40
CA GLY A 35 -5.08 22.98 3.81
C GLY A 35 -4.79 22.71 5.29
N ARG A 36 -5.75 22.13 6.03
CA ARG A 36 -5.67 21.88 7.49
C ARG A 36 -5.62 20.39 7.84
N CYS A 37 -6.05 19.52 6.93
CA CYS A 37 -6.10 18.08 7.15
C CYS A 37 -4.90 17.37 6.54
N THR A 38 -4.32 16.42 7.26
CA THR A 38 -3.31 15.53 6.69
C THR A 38 -3.99 14.50 5.77
N VAL A 39 -3.55 14.36 4.53
CA VAL A 39 -4.06 13.34 3.61
C VAL A 39 -3.15 12.11 3.69
N VAL A 40 -3.72 10.96 4.03
CA VAL A 40 -2.99 9.69 4.18
C VAL A 40 -3.53 8.65 3.21
N ASP A 41 -2.60 7.93 2.58
CA ASP A 41 -2.90 6.75 1.77
C ASP A 41 -2.89 5.51 2.67
N THR A 42 -3.93 4.68 2.61
CA THR A 42 -4.04 3.46 3.41
C THR A 42 -4.26 2.27 2.50
N TRP A 43 -3.31 1.32 2.52
CA TRP A 43 -3.41 0.10 1.74
C TRP A 43 -3.92 -1.05 2.60
N TRP A 44 -4.94 -1.72 2.08
CA TRP A 44 -5.49 -2.97 2.58
C TRP A 44 -6.44 -3.58 1.54
N GLN A 45 -6.87 -4.82 1.81
CA GLN A 45 -7.81 -5.56 0.99
C GLN A 45 -8.90 -6.18 1.88
N THR A 46 -10.01 -6.60 1.26
CA THR A 46 -11.07 -7.35 1.96
C THR A 46 -10.50 -8.51 2.79
N GLU A 47 -9.54 -9.23 2.22
CA GLU A 47 -8.88 -10.41 2.80
C GLU A 47 -7.96 -10.08 3.97
N THR A 48 -7.50 -8.83 4.06
CA THR A 48 -6.69 -8.36 5.19
C THR A 48 -7.53 -7.94 6.39
N GLY A 49 -8.83 -7.70 6.18
CA GLY A 49 -9.80 -7.31 7.21
C GLY A 49 -9.61 -5.89 7.76
N GLY A 50 -8.56 -5.18 7.37
CA GLY A 50 -8.29 -3.80 7.80
C GLY A 50 -6.94 -3.29 7.31
N ILE A 51 -6.66 -2.02 7.64
CA ILE A 51 -5.46 -1.29 7.22
C ILE A 51 -4.19 -2.10 7.51
N SER A 52 -3.40 -2.36 6.45
CA SER A 52 -2.21 -3.18 6.52
C SER A 52 -0.92 -2.36 6.38
N ILE A 53 -0.94 -1.32 5.53
CA ILE A 53 0.16 -0.37 5.38
C ILE A 53 -0.44 1.03 5.40
N ALA A 54 0.09 1.91 6.25
CA ALA A 54 -0.36 3.29 6.36
C ALA A 54 0.76 4.19 6.93
N PRO A 55 0.71 5.52 6.65
CA PRO A 55 1.62 6.48 7.23
C PRO A 55 1.61 6.45 8.74
N ARG A 56 0.51 6.03 9.37
CA ARG A 56 0.32 5.94 10.81
C ARG A 56 0.09 4.49 11.23
N PRO A 57 0.58 4.06 12.41
CA PRO A 57 1.15 4.86 13.48
C PRO A 57 2.65 5.10 13.26
N SER A 58 2.99 6.36 13.07
CA SER A 58 4.35 6.90 12.98
C SER A 58 4.44 8.09 13.94
N PRO A 59 5.62 8.58 14.30
CA PRO A 59 5.75 9.84 15.02
C PRO A 59 4.94 10.97 14.35
N ASP A 60 4.30 11.83 15.15
CA ASP A 60 3.44 12.94 14.68
C ASP A 60 4.18 13.93 13.75
N ASP A 61 5.52 13.97 13.83
CA ASP A 61 6.40 14.82 13.02
C ASP A 61 6.76 14.20 11.66
N SER A 62 6.39 12.95 11.39
CA SER A 62 6.61 12.34 10.09
C SER A 62 5.56 12.78 9.07
N THR A 63 6.00 13.51 8.05
CA THR A 63 5.12 13.98 6.97
C THR A 63 4.76 12.82 6.05
N PRO A 64 3.47 12.53 5.83
CA PRO A 64 3.07 11.53 4.85
C PRO A 64 3.56 11.87 3.46
N LYS A 65 4.13 10.89 2.78
CA LYS A 65 4.61 11.02 1.40
C LYS A 65 3.45 10.74 0.44
N PRO A 66 3.06 11.69 -0.43
CA PRO A 66 2.02 11.48 -1.43
C PRO A 66 2.28 10.23 -2.27
N GLY A 67 1.23 9.43 -2.52
CA GLY A 67 1.32 8.17 -3.28
C GLY A 67 2.04 7.01 -2.58
N PHE A 68 2.40 7.18 -1.29
CA PHE A 68 2.99 6.11 -0.49
C PHE A 68 2.11 5.85 0.73
N PRO A 69 1.60 4.62 0.91
CA PRO A 69 1.07 4.19 2.21
C PRO A 69 2.18 4.04 3.26
N MET A 70 3.46 4.11 2.89
CA MET A 70 4.61 4.18 3.78
C MET A 70 4.93 2.90 4.56
N ARG A 71 4.36 2.67 5.76
CA ARG A 71 4.91 1.69 6.71
C ARG A 71 3.88 0.64 7.11
N PRO A 72 4.31 -0.59 7.43
CA PRO A 72 3.39 -1.61 7.90
C PRO A 72 2.72 -1.22 9.21
N PHE A 73 1.44 -1.59 9.33
CA PHE A 73 0.70 -1.47 10.57
C PHE A 73 1.15 -2.54 11.59
N PHE A 74 0.71 -2.41 12.83
CA PHE A 74 1.10 -3.33 13.89
C PHE A 74 0.75 -4.79 13.57
N GLY A 75 1.71 -5.68 13.75
CA GLY A 75 1.55 -7.11 13.49
C GLY A 75 1.62 -7.49 12.00
N ILE A 76 1.74 -6.52 11.09
CA ILE A 76 1.90 -6.76 9.66
C ILE A 76 3.40 -6.83 9.34
N GLN A 77 3.81 -7.90 8.66
CA GLN A 77 5.20 -8.12 8.26
C GLN A 77 5.28 -8.29 6.74
N PRO A 78 5.28 -7.18 5.98
CA PRO A 78 5.31 -7.22 4.54
C PRO A 78 6.71 -7.61 4.07
N VAL A 79 6.75 -8.39 3.00
CA VAL A 79 7.97 -8.82 2.32
C VAL A 79 7.76 -8.65 0.82
N LEU A 80 8.83 -8.33 0.11
CA LEU A 80 8.83 -8.29 -1.35
C LEU A 80 9.54 -9.52 -1.84
N VAL A 81 8.93 -10.24 -2.78
CA VAL A 81 9.52 -11.43 -3.41
C VAL A 81 9.61 -11.27 -4.92
N ASP A 82 10.57 -11.93 -5.54
CA ASP A 82 10.62 -12.06 -7.00
C ASP A 82 9.58 -13.09 -7.51
N ASP A 83 9.63 -13.41 -8.80
CA ASP A 83 8.70 -14.37 -9.42
C ASP A 83 8.93 -15.81 -9.00
N GLN A 84 10.13 -16.11 -8.52
CA GLN A 84 10.53 -17.40 -8.04
C GLN A 84 10.24 -17.56 -6.53
N GLY A 85 9.76 -16.49 -5.88
CA GLY A 85 9.47 -16.48 -4.45
C GLY A 85 10.69 -16.19 -3.57
N ASN A 86 11.81 -15.76 -4.15
CA ASN A 86 12.96 -15.35 -3.36
C ASN A 86 12.72 -13.96 -2.78
N GLU A 87 13.00 -13.80 -1.49
CA GLU A 87 12.84 -12.52 -0.82
C GLU A 87 13.87 -11.49 -1.28
N LEU A 88 13.37 -10.28 -1.55
CA LEU A 88 14.15 -9.12 -1.92
C LEU A 88 14.49 -8.29 -0.67
N HIS A 89 15.76 -8.32 -0.30
CA HIS A 89 16.29 -7.60 0.85
C HIS A 89 16.85 -6.22 0.47
N GLY A 90 16.90 -5.32 1.45
CA GLY A 90 17.52 -4.01 1.30
C GLY A 90 16.60 -2.91 0.74
N PRO A 91 17.15 -1.69 0.61
CA PRO A 91 16.44 -0.54 0.06
C PRO A 91 16.30 -0.61 -1.46
N ASN A 92 15.35 0.16 -2.00
CA ASN A 92 15.13 0.36 -3.44
C ASN A 92 14.87 -0.94 -4.22
N VAL A 93 14.05 -1.83 -3.66
CA VAL A 93 13.65 -3.09 -4.30
C VAL A 93 12.17 -3.04 -4.68
N SER A 94 11.81 -3.72 -5.78
CA SER A 94 10.43 -3.85 -6.25
C SER A 94 10.12 -5.32 -6.50
N GLY A 95 8.94 -5.76 -6.10
CA GLY A 95 8.53 -7.15 -6.26
C GLY A 95 7.07 -7.39 -5.90
N ASN A 96 6.72 -8.65 -5.80
CA ASN A 96 5.39 -9.11 -5.41
C ASN A 96 5.23 -8.91 -3.89
N LEU A 97 4.13 -8.26 -3.49
CA LEU A 97 3.86 -7.96 -2.10
C LEU A 97 3.26 -9.18 -1.39
N CYS A 98 3.96 -9.62 -0.35
CA CYS A 98 3.56 -10.75 0.48
C CYS A 98 3.57 -10.36 1.97
N ILE A 99 2.94 -11.16 2.82
CA ILE A 99 2.96 -11.02 4.28
C ILE A 99 3.48 -12.33 4.92
N ARG A 100 4.52 -12.22 5.76
CA ARG A 100 5.30 -13.36 6.28
C ARG A 100 4.59 -14.20 7.35
N HIS A 101 3.67 -13.61 8.11
CA HIS A 101 2.98 -14.28 9.20
C HIS A 101 1.50 -13.89 9.24
N PRO A 102 0.62 -14.75 9.76
CA PRO A 102 -0.78 -14.40 9.93
C PRO A 102 -0.95 -13.25 10.93
N TRP A 103 -1.94 -12.40 10.66
CA TRP A 103 -2.33 -11.29 11.53
C TRP A 103 -3.78 -11.50 12.04
N PRO A 104 -4.21 -10.78 13.09
CA PRO A 104 -5.53 -11.00 13.69
C PRO A 104 -6.69 -10.80 12.72
N GLY A 105 -6.64 -9.76 11.88
CA GLY A 105 -7.70 -9.41 10.92
C GLY A 105 -7.75 -10.27 9.65
N MET A 106 -6.81 -11.19 9.47
CA MET A 106 -6.71 -12.00 8.26
C MET A 106 -7.96 -12.85 8.01
N ALA A 107 -8.44 -12.86 6.76
CA ALA A 107 -9.48 -13.77 6.30
C ALA A 107 -9.08 -15.24 6.54
N ARG A 108 -10.08 -16.06 6.91
CA ARG A 108 -9.82 -17.46 7.30
C ARG A 108 -10.01 -18.46 6.17
N SER A 109 -10.89 -18.15 5.22
CA SER A 109 -11.21 -18.99 4.07
C SER A 109 -12.14 -18.23 3.11
N ILE A 110 -12.34 -18.78 1.91
CA ILE A 110 -13.52 -18.49 1.08
C ILE A 110 -14.65 -19.44 1.53
N TYR A 111 -15.87 -18.93 1.61
CA TYR A 111 -17.03 -19.69 2.06
C TYR A 111 -17.30 -20.87 1.11
N GLY A 112 -17.33 -22.09 1.67
CA GLY A 112 -17.56 -23.31 0.91
C GLY A 112 -16.37 -23.78 0.05
N ASP A 113 -15.24 -23.06 0.03
CA ASP A 113 -14.12 -23.36 -0.86
C ASP A 113 -12.76 -22.96 -0.24
N HIS A 114 -12.30 -23.74 0.73
CA HIS A 114 -10.99 -23.53 1.34
C HIS A 114 -9.84 -23.83 0.36
N GLY A 115 -10.06 -24.73 -0.60
CA GLY A 115 -9.08 -25.04 -1.64
C GLY A 115 -8.72 -23.78 -2.42
N ARG A 116 -9.72 -23.07 -2.93
CA ARG A 116 -9.50 -21.81 -3.66
C ARG A 116 -8.79 -20.74 -2.83
N PHE A 117 -9.04 -20.67 -1.52
CA PHE A 117 -8.32 -19.75 -0.64
C PHE A 117 -6.82 -20.06 -0.61
N MET A 118 -6.46 -21.33 -0.43
CA MET A 118 -5.05 -21.74 -0.47
C MET A 118 -4.42 -21.51 -1.85
N ASP A 119 -5.17 -21.80 -2.91
CA ASP A 119 -4.70 -21.69 -4.30
C ASP A 119 -4.41 -20.25 -4.69
N THR A 120 -5.26 -19.33 -4.23
CA THR A 120 -5.17 -17.91 -4.57
C THR A 120 -4.08 -17.22 -3.76
N TYR A 121 -4.05 -17.44 -2.44
CA TYR A 121 -3.25 -16.61 -1.54
C TYR A 121 -1.96 -17.27 -1.03
N TYR A 122 -1.79 -18.59 -1.14
CA TYR A 122 -0.66 -19.30 -0.52
C TYR A 122 0.10 -20.25 -1.44
N ARG A 123 -0.53 -20.80 -2.49
CA ARG A 123 0.18 -21.61 -3.48
C ARG A 123 1.18 -20.82 -4.33
N PRO A 124 0.95 -19.54 -4.69
CA PRO A 124 1.93 -18.78 -5.48
C PRO A 124 3.29 -18.68 -4.78
N TYR A 125 3.28 -18.42 -3.47
CA TYR A 125 4.48 -18.33 -2.64
C TYR A 125 4.30 -19.12 -1.35
N PRO A 126 4.71 -20.41 -1.32
CA PRO A 126 4.50 -21.27 -0.16
C PRO A 126 5.04 -20.68 1.14
N GLY A 127 4.18 -20.61 2.15
CA GLY A 127 4.52 -20.05 3.48
C GLY A 127 4.30 -18.54 3.60
N LEU A 128 3.91 -17.85 2.52
CA LEU A 128 3.61 -16.43 2.51
C LEU A 128 2.16 -16.20 2.06
N TYR A 129 1.48 -15.21 2.63
CA TYR A 129 0.24 -14.70 2.06
C TYR A 129 0.60 -13.77 0.90
N PHE A 130 0.10 -14.05 -0.30
CA PHE A 130 0.24 -13.21 -1.48
C PHE A 130 -0.96 -12.28 -1.64
N SER A 131 -0.74 -10.96 -1.71
CA SER A 131 -1.83 -10.00 -1.90
C SER A 131 -2.33 -9.92 -3.34
N GLY A 132 -1.52 -10.35 -4.31
CA GLY A 132 -1.77 -10.08 -5.73
C GLY A 132 -1.38 -8.65 -6.17
N ASP A 133 -0.74 -7.87 -5.29
CA ASP A 133 -0.21 -6.54 -5.64
C ASP A 133 1.31 -6.57 -5.81
N GLY A 134 1.80 -5.70 -6.68
CA GLY A 134 3.20 -5.32 -6.72
C GLY A 134 3.46 -4.15 -5.78
N ALA A 135 4.67 -4.10 -5.21
CA ALA A 135 5.09 -2.97 -4.41
C ALA A 135 6.59 -2.69 -4.55
N ARG A 136 6.94 -1.43 -4.31
CA ARG A 136 8.32 -0.92 -4.22
C ARG A 136 8.61 -0.50 -2.78
N ARG A 137 9.78 -0.88 -2.26
CA ARG A 137 10.32 -0.37 -1.00
C ARG A 137 11.48 0.58 -1.30
N ASP A 138 11.36 1.84 -0.91
CA ASP A 138 12.36 2.87 -1.18
C ASP A 138 13.56 2.83 -0.20
N GLY A 139 14.46 3.81 -0.34
CA GLY A 139 15.67 3.96 0.49
C GLY A 139 15.40 4.13 1.99
N GLU A 140 14.23 4.64 2.34
CA GLU A 140 13.81 4.90 3.72
C GLU A 140 12.94 3.76 4.27
N GLY A 141 12.73 2.71 3.47
CA GLY A 141 11.88 1.58 3.82
C GLY A 141 10.39 1.86 3.62
N HIS A 142 10.01 2.94 2.93
CA HIS A 142 8.61 3.22 2.63
C HIS A 142 8.12 2.37 1.47
N TYR A 143 6.93 1.80 1.65
CA TYR A 143 6.21 1.03 0.65
C TYR A 143 5.37 1.93 -0.25
N GLN A 144 5.43 1.64 -1.54
CA GLN A 144 4.59 2.18 -2.59
C GLN A 144 3.93 1.01 -3.31
N ILE A 145 2.62 1.07 -3.48
CA ILE A 145 1.85 0.02 -4.17
C ILE A 145 1.83 0.36 -5.66
N THR A 146 2.32 -0.55 -6.49
CA THR A 146 2.41 -0.33 -7.95
C THR A 146 1.15 -0.80 -8.68
N GLY A 147 0.22 -1.40 -7.95
CA GLY A 147 -1.04 -1.96 -8.45
C GLY A 147 -1.02 -3.49 -8.51
N ARG A 148 -2.11 -4.04 -9.03
CA ARG A 148 -2.33 -5.46 -9.26
C ARG A 148 -1.27 -6.05 -10.18
N VAL A 149 -0.70 -7.21 -9.82
CA VAL A 149 0.30 -7.89 -10.66
C VAL A 149 -0.30 -8.46 -11.94
N ASP A 150 -1.58 -8.82 -11.90
CA ASP A 150 -2.35 -9.35 -13.04
C ASP A 150 -2.66 -8.26 -14.08
N ASP A 151 -2.63 -6.98 -13.68
CA ASP A 151 -2.85 -5.83 -14.56
C ASP A 151 -1.54 -5.27 -15.18
N VAL A 152 -0.38 -5.88 -14.91
CA VAL A 152 0.93 -5.41 -15.40
C VAL A 152 1.15 -5.75 -16.87
N ILE A 153 1.27 -4.73 -17.72
CA ILE A 153 1.70 -4.88 -19.11
C ILE A 153 3.23 -5.02 -19.16
N ASN A 154 3.73 -6.15 -19.66
CA ASN A 154 5.16 -6.41 -19.79
C ASN A 154 5.70 -5.83 -21.11
N VAL A 155 6.47 -4.73 -21.04
CA VAL A 155 7.13 -4.13 -22.22
C VAL A 155 8.66 -4.25 -22.05
N LYS A 156 9.29 -5.10 -22.88
CA LYS A 156 10.75 -5.27 -22.97
C LYS A 156 11.46 -5.60 -21.64
N GLY A 157 10.89 -6.50 -20.84
CA GLY A 157 11.55 -7.04 -19.64
C GLY A 157 11.59 -6.10 -18.43
N HIS A 158 10.93 -4.94 -18.53
CA HIS A 158 10.66 -4.06 -17.40
C HIS A 158 9.19 -4.19 -17.04
N ARG A 159 8.90 -4.51 -15.77
CA ARG A 159 7.54 -4.53 -15.24
C ARG A 159 7.11 -3.10 -14.98
N ILE A 160 6.06 -2.67 -15.68
CA ILE A 160 5.46 -1.34 -15.49
C ILE A 160 4.06 -1.56 -14.95
N GLY A 161 3.84 -1.20 -13.70
CA GLY A 161 2.51 -1.30 -13.08
C GLY A 161 1.51 -0.33 -13.71
N THR A 162 0.22 -0.62 -13.63
CA THR A 162 -0.85 0.29 -14.10
C THR A 162 -0.72 1.67 -13.45
N ALA A 163 -0.28 1.73 -12.18
CA ALA A 163 0.01 2.98 -11.50
C ALA A 163 1.13 3.79 -12.18
N GLU A 164 2.20 3.12 -12.63
CA GLU A 164 3.30 3.77 -13.35
C GLU A 164 2.88 4.21 -14.76
N ILE A 165 2.02 3.45 -15.45
CA ILE A 165 1.45 3.85 -16.75
C ILE A 165 0.58 5.11 -16.60
N MET A 166 -0.29 5.17 -15.59
CA MET A 166 -1.12 6.36 -15.32
C MET A 166 -0.25 7.60 -15.04
N ILE A 167 0.87 7.44 -14.33
CA ILE A 167 1.83 8.52 -14.07
C ILE A 167 2.60 8.90 -15.36
N HIS A 168 3.00 7.93 -16.18
CA HIS A 168 3.85 8.15 -17.35
C HIS A 168 3.10 8.63 -18.60
N GLU A 169 1.85 8.21 -18.83
CA GLU A 169 1.03 8.74 -19.94
C GLU A 169 0.78 10.24 -19.80
N TRP A 170 0.77 10.76 -18.57
CA TRP A 170 0.65 12.19 -18.29
C TRP A 170 1.87 13.00 -18.74
N LEU A 171 3.10 12.48 -18.57
CA LEU A 171 4.32 13.15 -19.05
C LEU A 171 4.36 13.31 -20.57
N LYS A 172 3.65 12.46 -21.31
CA LYS A 172 3.53 12.53 -22.78
C LYS A 172 2.45 13.48 -23.27
N GLN A 173 1.51 13.89 -22.41
CA GLN A 173 0.46 14.87 -22.76
C GLN A 173 0.90 16.32 -22.51
N GLN A 174 2.15 16.55 -22.05
CA GLN A 174 2.75 17.88 -21.86
C GLN A 174 3.80 18.26 -22.93
N TRP A 175 3.84 17.54 -24.06
CA TRP A 175 4.58 17.90 -25.28
C TRP A 175 3.74 17.55 -26.53
#